data_AF-A0A443RW68-F1
#
_entry.id   AF-A0A443RW68-F1
#
_cell.length_a   1.000
_cell.length_b   1.000
_cell.length_c   1.000
_cell.angle_alpha   90.00
_cell.angle_beta   90.00
_cell.angle_gamma   90.00
#
_symmetry.space_group_name_H-M   'P 1'
#
loop_
_entity.id
_entity.type
_entity.pdbx_description
1 polymer ?
#
loop_
_entity_poly.entity_id
_entity_poly.type
_entity_poly.pdbx_seq_one_letter_code
_entity_poly.pdbx_strand_id
1 'polypeptide(L)'
;MAEDTIVGNKAKRRRVNQNQEELERSRNCPYLDTINRPVLDFDFENLCSVSLSKINVYACLVCGKYFQGRGIGTHAYVHSVATDHHVFLNLNTLKFYCLPDNYEIIDSSLDDITHVLKPTFTSQDIAAFDKTSKLCRAYDDFTYFPGIVGLNNIKANDYCNVVLQAFSHVPKHQRDLQETICFTCVSPRNVTSSCSMFKKNEITEQSDALNFLSWFLNSLHTALNGTKKNSTIVSKTFRGSMKLFSRKVIPINKSIDEKLQLMLKEEYKETCEESQFLYLTLDLPPQPLFKDEMRENIIPQVPIYSLLAKFNGVTEKEYKTYKDSHMKRFEITTLPTYLILYIKRFTKN
;
A
#
# COMPACT_ATOMS: atom_id res chain seq x y z
N MET A 1 -7.33 56.82 -39.29
CA MET A 1 -6.30 55.82 -38.93
C MET A 1 -5.63 56.08 -37.56
N ALA A 2 -5.87 57.20 -36.86
CA ALA A 2 -5.28 57.46 -35.54
C ALA A 2 -6.19 57.12 -34.34
N GLU A 3 -7.51 56.98 -34.55
CA GLU A 3 -8.46 56.72 -33.46
C GLU A 3 -8.53 55.23 -33.07
N ASP A 4 -8.38 54.31 -34.04
CA ASP A 4 -8.44 52.87 -33.80
C ASP A 4 -7.25 52.34 -32.94
N THR A 5 -6.09 53.01 -33.01
CA THR A 5 -4.91 52.64 -32.22
C THR A 5 -5.04 53.03 -30.74
N ILE A 6 -5.81 54.09 -30.44
CA ILE A 6 -6.01 54.60 -29.07
C ILE A 6 -7.02 53.72 -28.30
N VAL A 7 -8.05 53.22 -28.99
CA VAL A 7 -9.06 52.32 -28.40
C VAL A 7 -8.47 50.96 -28.06
N GLY A 8 -7.61 50.41 -28.95
CA GLY A 8 -6.88 49.16 -28.70
C GLY A 8 -5.94 49.23 -27.48
N ASN A 9 -5.23 50.35 -27.29
CA ASN A 9 -4.34 50.55 -26.15
C ASN A 9 -5.06 50.76 -24.81
N LYS A 10 -6.26 51.38 -24.81
CA LYS A 10 -7.09 51.50 -23.59
C LYS A 10 -7.71 50.17 -23.15
N ALA A 11 -8.15 49.33 -24.09
CA ALA A 11 -8.67 47.99 -23.79
C ALA A 11 -7.57 47.05 -23.28
N LYS A 12 -6.36 47.15 -23.85
CA LYS A 12 -5.18 46.39 -23.39
C LYS A 12 -4.74 46.82 -21.99
N ARG A 13 -4.64 48.14 -21.71
CA ARG A 13 -4.37 48.66 -20.36
C ARG A 13 -5.42 48.27 -19.31
N ARG A 14 -6.71 48.30 -19.66
CA ARG A 14 -7.79 47.83 -18.77
C ARG A 14 -7.67 46.35 -18.42
N ARG A 15 -7.34 45.48 -19.39
CA ARG A 15 -7.10 44.05 -19.15
C ARG A 15 -5.86 43.80 -18.30
N VAL A 16 -4.78 44.57 -18.48
CA VAL A 16 -3.57 44.44 -17.64
C VAL A 16 -3.87 44.85 -16.19
N ASN A 17 -4.60 45.96 -15.97
CA ASN A 17 -4.95 46.39 -14.62
C ASN A 17 -5.91 45.42 -13.92
N GLN A 18 -6.90 44.85 -14.63
CA GLN A 18 -7.79 43.83 -14.06
C GLN A 18 -7.04 42.56 -13.66
N ASN A 19 -6.08 42.10 -14.48
CA ASN A 19 -5.25 40.94 -14.14
C ASN A 19 -4.32 41.22 -12.94
N GLN A 20 -3.85 42.46 -12.76
CA GLN A 20 -3.04 42.84 -11.60
C GLN A 20 -3.87 42.88 -10.32
N GLU A 21 -5.08 43.45 -10.35
CA GLU A 21 -6.00 43.48 -9.21
C GLU A 21 -6.48 42.07 -8.80
N GLU A 22 -6.74 41.18 -9.75
CA GLU A 22 -7.04 39.76 -9.46
C GLU A 22 -5.85 39.05 -8.81
N LEU A 23 -4.62 39.29 -9.28
CA LEU A 23 -3.40 38.74 -8.69
C LEU A 23 -3.13 39.25 -7.26
N GLU A 24 -3.45 40.52 -6.99
CA GLU A 24 -3.35 41.10 -5.65
C GLU A 24 -4.35 40.45 -4.69
N ARG A 25 -5.60 40.23 -5.13
CA ARG A 25 -6.62 39.52 -4.35
C ARG A 25 -6.26 38.06 -4.13
N SER A 26 -5.65 37.41 -5.12
CA SER A 26 -5.16 36.03 -4.99
C SER A 26 -4.12 35.85 -3.90
N ARG A 27 -3.29 36.87 -3.65
CA ARG A 27 -2.22 36.82 -2.64
C ARG A 27 -2.66 37.31 -1.26
N ASN A 28 -3.73 38.11 -1.20
CA ASN A 28 -4.20 38.75 0.02
C ASN A 28 -5.65 38.34 0.30
N CYS A 29 -5.87 37.07 0.63
CA CYS A 29 -7.19 36.58 1.04
C CYS A 29 -7.44 36.87 2.53
N PRO A 30 -8.53 37.58 2.90
CA PRO A 30 -8.83 37.91 4.30
C PRO A 30 -9.40 36.74 5.11
N TYR A 31 -9.82 35.66 4.44
CA TYR A 31 -10.53 34.55 5.08
C TYR A 31 -9.63 33.38 5.47
N LEU A 32 -8.30 33.50 5.33
CA LEU A 32 -7.35 32.44 5.67
C LEU A 32 -7.39 32.03 7.14
N ASP A 33 -7.74 32.96 8.04
CA ASP A 33 -7.85 32.71 9.48
C ASP A 33 -9.05 31.82 9.84
N THR A 34 -10.02 31.65 8.94
CA THR A 34 -11.21 30.81 9.17
C THR A 34 -10.94 29.30 9.00
N ILE A 35 -9.74 28.95 8.51
CA ILE A 35 -9.39 27.56 8.18
C ILE A 35 -9.18 26.74 9.46
N ASN A 36 -9.90 25.63 9.56
CA ASN A 36 -9.82 24.72 10.69
C ASN A 36 -9.13 23.41 10.25
N ARG A 37 -7.82 23.31 10.49
CA ARG A 37 -7.00 22.15 10.08
C ARG A 37 -7.42 20.82 10.74
N PRO A 38 -7.76 20.76 12.04
CA PRO A 38 -8.21 19.53 12.70
C PRO A 38 -9.42 18.81 12.08
N VAL A 39 -10.31 19.54 11.40
CA VAL A 39 -11.51 18.93 10.79
C VAL A 39 -11.27 18.43 9.36
N LEU A 40 -10.09 18.72 8.79
CA LEU A 40 -9.74 18.31 7.44
C LEU A 40 -9.34 16.84 7.45
N ASP A 41 -10.23 15.99 6.93
CA ASP A 41 -9.96 14.57 6.73
C ASP A 41 -9.99 14.26 5.24
N PHE A 42 -8.79 14.11 4.66
CA PHE A 42 -8.60 13.79 3.24
C PHE A 42 -8.60 12.29 2.94
N ASP A 43 -9.02 11.45 3.89
CA ASP A 43 -8.96 10.00 3.74
C ASP A 43 -10.17 9.34 3.07
N PHE A 44 -11.22 10.11 2.84
CA PHE A 44 -12.46 9.63 2.24
C PHE A 44 -12.46 9.81 0.72
N GLU A 45 -13.31 9.04 0.04
CA GLU A 45 -13.50 9.23 -1.40
C GLU A 45 -13.87 10.69 -1.72
N ASN A 46 -13.26 11.22 -2.79
CA ASN A 46 -13.52 12.57 -3.29
C ASN A 46 -14.88 12.63 -4.00
N LEU A 47 -15.97 12.60 -3.21
CA LEU A 47 -17.35 12.70 -3.66
C LEU A 47 -18.06 13.87 -3.00
N CYS A 48 -18.98 14.50 -3.72
CA CYS A 48 -19.83 15.53 -3.15
C CYS A 48 -20.77 14.92 -2.09
N SER A 49 -20.82 15.50 -0.90
CA SER A 49 -21.69 15.03 0.19
C SER A 49 -23.19 15.19 -0.11
N VAL A 50 -23.55 15.99 -1.12
CA VAL A 50 -24.95 16.24 -1.52
C VAL A 50 -25.32 15.42 -2.76
N SER A 51 -24.53 15.54 -3.84
CA SER A 51 -24.85 14.93 -5.14
C SER A 51 -24.17 13.58 -5.39
N LEU A 52 -23.25 13.16 -4.50
CA LEU A 52 -22.41 11.96 -4.66
C LEU A 52 -21.57 11.93 -5.95
N SER A 53 -21.46 13.06 -6.65
CA SER A 53 -20.67 13.18 -7.88
C SER A 53 -19.17 13.25 -7.56
N LYS A 54 -18.36 12.64 -8.44
CA LYS A 54 -16.88 12.70 -8.40
C LYS A 54 -16.29 13.82 -9.28
N ILE A 55 -17.14 14.57 -9.98
CA ILE A 55 -16.69 15.56 -10.96
C ILE A 55 -16.58 16.93 -10.30
N ASN A 56 -15.40 17.57 -10.40
CA ASN A 56 -15.14 18.93 -9.87
C ASN A 56 -15.56 19.09 -8.40
N VAL A 57 -14.98 18.24 -7.55
CA VAL A 57 -15.25 18.25 -6.10
C VAL A 57 -14.28 19.21 -5.40
N TYR A 58 -14.83 20.02 -4.50
CA TYR A 58 -14.14 21.01 -3.70
C TYR A 58 -14.32 20.68 -2.21
N ALA A 59 -13.23 20.67 -1.45
CA ALA A 59 -13.25 20.53 -0.01
C ALA A 59 -13.35 21.91 0.66
N CYS A 60 -14.32 22.08 1.55
CA CYS A 60 -14.43 23.27 2.37
C CYS A 60 -13.39 23.20 3.50
N LEU A 61 -12.51 24.20 3.58
CA LEU A 61 -11.42 24.20 4.57
C LEU A 61 -11.85 24.62 5.98
N VAL A 62 -13.11 25.02 6.15
CA VAL A 62 -13.68 25.42 7.45
C VAL A 62 -14.39 24.25 8.13
N CYS A 63 -15.13 23.44 7.36
CA CYS A 63 -15.92 22.32 7.90
C CYS A 63 -15.49 20.92 7.44
N GLY A 64 -14.53 20.81 6.53
CA GLY A 64 -14.02 19.52 6.02
C GLY A 64 -14.95 18.77 5.05
N LYS A 65 -16.15 19.30 4.74
CA LYS A 65 -17.10 18.65 3.84
C LYS A 65 -16.78 18.90 2.36
N TYR A 66 -17.21 17.97 1.52
CA TYR A 66 -16.94 17.98 0.08
C TYR A 66 -18.18 18.39 -0.72
N PHE A 67 -18.01 19.33 -1.65
CA PHE A 67 -19.10 19.89 -2.45
C PHE A 67 -18.74 19.95 -3.92
N GLN A 68 -19.75 19.80 -4.78
CA GLN A 68 -19.55 19.83 -6.23
C GLN A 68 -19.63 21.26 -6.78
N GLY A 69 -18.69 21.58 -7.66
CA GLY A 69 -18.71 22.77 -8.51
C GLY A 69 -18.38 24.06 -7.77
N ARG A 70 -17.96 25.09 -8.52
CA ARG A 70 -17.67 26.44 -7.98
C ARG A 70 -18.59 27.54 -8.53
N GLY A 71 -19.30 27.25 -9.62
CA GLY A 71 -20.13 28.22 -10.32
C GLY A 71 -21.38 28.60 -9.52
N ILE A 72 -22.03 29.69 -9.93
CA ILE A 72 -23.30 30.13 -9.34
C ILE A 72 -24.33 28.99 -9.46
N GLY A 73 -25.01 28.68 -8.35
CA GLY A 73 -25.99 27.59 -8.27
C GLY A 73 -25.41 26.20 -8.02
N THR A 74 -24.08 26.07 -7.91
CA THR A 74 -23.44 24.81 -7.50
C THR A 74 -23.47 24.62 -5.98
N HIS A 75 -23.24 23.39 -5.52
CA HIS A 75 -23.32 23.08 -4.09
C HIS A 75 -22.25 23.79 -3.26
N ALA A 76 -21.02 23.98 -3.78
CA ALA A 76 -20.00 24.71 -3.02
C ALA A 76 -20.31 26.20 -2.94
N TYR A 77 -20.82 26.81 -4.02
CA TYR A 77 -21.25 28.21 -4.02
C TYR A 77 -22.42 28.46 -3.07
N VAL A 78 -23.43 27.59 -3.09
CA VAL A 78 -24.57 27.70 -2.16
C VAL A 78 -24.09 27.48 -0.73
N HIS A 79 -23.15 26.56 -0.49
CA HIS A 79 -22.59 26.34 0.83
C HIS A 79 -21.82 27.57 1.35
N SER A 80 -21.01 28.22 0.50
CA SER A 80 -20.24 29.39 0.91
C SER A 80 -21.15 30.53 1.37
N VAL A 81 -22.21 30.80 0.61
CA VAL A 81 -23.17 31.87 0.94
C VAL A 81 -24.07 31.49 2.12
N ALA A 82 -24.48 30.22 2.24
CA ALA A 82 -25.42 29.79 3.28
C ALA A 82 -24.77 29.60 4.66
N THR A 83 -23.47 29.25 4.70
CA THR A 83 -22.75 28.91 5.94
C THR A 83 -21.58 29.84 6.23
N ASP A 84 -21.37 30.87 5.40
CA ASP A 84 -20.27 31.84 5.53
C ASP A 84 -18.87 31.20 5.46
N HIS A 85 -18.76 30.05 4.79
CA HIS A 85 -17.50 29.34 4.58
C HIS A 85 -16.90 29.73 3.23
N HIS A 86 -15.85 30.55 3.24
CA HIS A 86 -15.36 31.15 2.01
C HIS A 86 -14.22 30.39 1.32
N VAL A 87 -13.49 29.54 2.04
CA VAL A 87 -12.25 28.92 1.55
C VAL A 87 -12.48 27.48 1.12
N PHE A 88 -12.13 27.17 -0.14
CA PHE A 88 -12.28 25.85 -0.74
C PHE A 88 -11.01 25.39 -1.44
N LEU A 89 -10.77 24.08 -1.42
CA LEU A 89 -9.68 23.41 -2.12
C LEU A 89 -10.25 22.50 -3.21
N ASN A 90 -9.81 22.65 -4.46
CA ASN A 90 -10.14 21.70 -5.51
C ASN A 90 -9.32 20.42 -5.34
N LEU A 91 -10.00 19.28 -5.15
CA LEU A 91 -9.36 18.00 -4.87
C LEU A 91 -8.63 17.38 -6.08
N ASN A 92 -8.94 17.83 -7.30
CA ASN A 92 -8.30 17.35 -8.53
C ASN A 92 -7.10 18.20 -8.92
N THR A 93 -7.24 19.54 -8.86
CA THR A 93 -6.18 20.46 -9.30
C THR A 93 -5.27 20.92 -8.18
N LEU A 94 -5.62 20.64 -6.92
CA LEU A 94 -4.91 21.10 -5.71
C LEU A 94 -4.78 22.63 -5.64
N LYS A 95 -5.78 23.34 -6.18
CA LYS A 95 -5.84 24.81 -6.19
C LYS A 95 -6.86 25.31 -5.18
N PHE A 96 -6.52 26.36 -4.46
CA PHE A 96 -7.39 27.00 -3.48
C PHE A 96 -8.23 28.09 -4.14
N TYR A 97 -9.47 28.23 -3.71
CA TYR A 97 -10.40 29.22 -4.22
C TYR A 97 -11.19 29.85 -3.08
N CYS A 98 -11.43 31.16 -3.21
CA CYS A 98 -12.37 31.88 -2.37
C CYS A 98 -13.73 31.92 -3.07
N LEU A 99 -14.80 31.46 -2.44
CA LEU A 99 -16.18 31.58 -2.90
C LEU A 99 -16.97 32.42 -1.87
N PRO A 100 -17.90 33.30 -2.30
CA PRO A 100 -18.52 33.40 -3.62
C PRO A 100 -17.73 34.21 -4.66
N ASP A 101 -16.68 34.94 -4.26
CA ASP A 101 -15.94 35.87 -5.13
C ASP A 101 -15.17 35.20 -6.29
N ASN A 102 -14.95 33.89 -6.19
CA ASN A 102 -14.40 33.00 -7.21
C ASN A 102 -13.01 33.40 -7.74
N TYR A 103 -12.11 33.84 -6.85
CA TYR A 103 -10.68 34.02 -7.16
C TYR A 103 -9.84 32.88 -6.58
N GLU A 104 -8.70 32.57 -7.24
CA GLU A 104 -7.73 31.58 -6.78
C GLU A 104 -6.91 32.16 -5.63
N ILE A 105 -6.67 31.41 -4.56
CA ILE A 105 -5.84 31.83 -3.42
C ILE A 105 -4.44 31.24 -3.61
N ILE A 106 -3.41 32.07 -3.54
CA ILE A 106 -2.01 31.70 -3.71
C ILE A 106 -1.27 32.13 -2.44
N ASP A 107 -1.07 31.17 -1.53
CA ASP A 107 -0.43 31.41 -0.24
C ASP A 107 0.36 30.17 0.20
N SER A 108 1.60 30.35 0.65
CA SER A 108 2.49 29.27 1.08
C SER A 108 2.07 28.64 2.42
N SER A 109 1.24 29.33 3.21
CA SER A 109 0.71 28.80 4.48
C SER A 109 -0.31 27.67 4.30
N LEU A 110 -0.74 27.41 3.06
CA LEU A 110 -1.66 26.34 2.67
C LEU A 110 -0.93 25.14 2.06
N ASP A 111 0.38 25.25 1.85
CA ASP A 111 1.19 24.18 1.27
C ASP A 111 1.14 22.94 2.17
N ASP A 112 1.05 23.11 3.49
CA ASP A 112 0.84 22.02 4.46
C ASP A 112 -0.38 21.15 4.12
N ILE A 113 -1.53 21.77 3.82
CA ILE A 113 -2.77 21.10 3.44
C ILE A 113 -2.59 20.34 2.12
N THR A 114 -1.89 20.93 1.14
CA THR A 114 -1.59 20.23 -0.12
C THR A 114 -0.68 19.03 0.09
N HIS A 115 0.31 19.15 0.98
CA HIS A 115 1.22 18.06 1.33
C HIS A 115 0.51 16.96 2.12
N VAL A 116 -0.51 17.26 2.93
CA VAL A 116 -1.35 16.23 3.58
C VAL A 116 -2.20 15.49 2.53
N LEU A 117 -2.84 16.22 1.61
CA LEU A 117 -3.69 15.63 0.58
C LEU A 117 -2.90 14.81 -0.46
N LYS A 118 -1.73 15.33 -0.87
CA LYS A 118 -0.85 14.69 -1.83
C LYS A 118 0.62 14.95 -1.43
N PRO A 119 1.18 14.14 -0.54
CA PRO A 119 2.57 14.29 -0.14
C PRO A 119 3.47 13.97 -1.32
N THR A 120 4.44 14.84 -1.53
CA THR A 120 5.45 14.73 -2.57
C THR A 120 6.81 14.70 -1.89
N PHE A 121 7.71 13.85 -2.38
CA PHE A 121 9.05 13.67 -1.81
C PHE A 121 10.08 13.88 -2.90
N THR A 122 11.13 14.63 -2.60
CA THR A 122 12.28 14.73 -3.50
C THR A 122 13.19 13.52 -3.32
N SER A 123 14.01 13.19 -4.31
CA SER A 123 14.96 12.08 -4.19
C SER A 123 15.95 12.25 -3.03
N GLN A 124 16.22 13.50 -2.63
CA GLN A 124 17.06 13.82 -1.46
C GLN A 124 16.33 13.49 -0.15
N ASP A 125 15.05 13.83 -0.05
CA ASP A 125 14.21 13.49 1.10
C ASP A 125 14.12 11.97 1.27
N ILE A 126 13.89 11.24 0.17
CA ILE A 126 13.83 9.77 0.16
C ILE A 126 15.13 9.14 0.66
N ALA A 127 16.29 9.66 0.24
CA ALA A 127 17.59 9.18 0.70
C ALA A 127 17.88 9.55 2.17
N ALA A 128 17.25 10.61 2.68
CA ALA A 128 17.40 11.06 4.06
C ALA A 128 16.47 10.33 5.03
N PHE A 129 15.31 9.82 4.59
CA PHE A 129 14.36 9.12 5.46
C PHE A 129 14.99 7.94 6.22
N ASP A 130 15.76 7.09 5.53
CA ASP A 130 16.42 5.93 6.16
C ASP A 130 17.53 6.30 7.16
N LYS A 131 18.04 7.53 7.08
CA LYS A 131 19.18 8.01 7.90
C LYS A 131 18.75 8.91 9.05
N THR A 132 17.53 9.43 8.99
CA THR A 132 17.10 10.48 9.89
C THR A 132 16.37 9.88 11.08
N SER A 133 16.98 9.93 12.27
CA SER A 133 16.36 9.51 13.54
C SER A 133 15.51 10.61 14.17
N LYS A 134 15.08 11.62 13.41
CA LYS A 134 14.30 12.75 13.93
C LYS A 134 12.82 12.40 13.93
N LEU A 135 12.17 12.70 15.05
CA LEU A 135 10.73 12.63 15.17
C LEU A 135 10.10 13.80 14.40
N CYS A 136 9.06 13.49 13.63
CA CYS A 136 8.18 14.49 13.04
C CYS A 136 7.05 14.80 14.03
N ARG A 137 6.57 16.04 13.99
CA ARG A 137 5.44 16.50 14.82
C ARG A 137 4.24 16.65 13.91
N ALA A 138 3.15 15.96 14.27
CA ALA A 138 1.85 16.17 13.65
C ALA A 138 1.24 17.50 14.12
N TYR A 139 0.17 17.94 13.47
CA TYR A 139 -0.51 19.19 13.80
C TYR A 139 -1.08 19.21 15.23
N ASP A 140 -1.44 18.04 15.77
CA ASP A 140 -1.97 17.82 17.12
C ASP A 140 -0.87 17.67 18.18
N ASP A 141 0.36 18.08 17.87
CA ASP A 141 1.55 17.99 18.71
C ASP A 141 2.06 16.58 19.01
N PHE A 142 1.43 15.54 18.44
CA PHE A 142 1.94 14.18 18.57
C PHE A 142 3.21 14.00 17.73
N THR A 143 4.23 13.46 18.37
CA THR A 143 5.48 13.12 17.69
C THR A 143 5.45 11.69 17.18
N TYR A 144 5.81 11.48 15.92
CA TYR A 144 5.87 10.17 15.28
C TYR A 144 7.13 10.03 14.41
N PHE A 145 7.54 8.80 14.14
CA PHE A 145 8.58 8.54 13.15
C PHE A 145 7.94 8.42 11.76
N PRO A 146 8.46 9.12 10.75
CA PRO A 146 8.00 8.92 9.38
C PRO A 146 8.07 7.44 8.96
N GLY A 147 6.97 6.92 8.41
CA GLY A 147 6.84 5.50 8.05
C GLY A 147 6.32 4.59 9.18
N ILE A 148 6.51 4.96 10.45
CA ILE A 148 5.99 4.24 11.62
C ILE A 148 4.75 4.99 12.14
N VAL A 149 3.66 4.87 11.38
CA VAL A 149 2.36 5.46 11.72
C VAL A 149 1.38 4.33 11.96
N GLY A 150 0.65 4.35 13.08
CA GLY A 150 -0.35 3.32 13.37
C GLY A 150 -1.42 3.29 12.29
N LEU A 151 -1.96 2.11 11.96
CA LEU A 151 -3.10 1.99 11.05
C LEU A 151 -4.41 1.79 11.81
N ASN A 152 -5.49 2.41 11.35
CA ASN A 152 -6.81 2.27 11.96
C ASN A 152 -7.36 0.88 11.70
N ASN A 153 -7.90 0.27 12.76
CA ASN A 153 -8.59 -1.00 12.65
C ASN A 153 -10.07 -0.75 12.32
N ILE A 154 -10.44 -0.97 11.05
CA ILE A 154 -11.84 -0.92 10.62
C ILE A 154 -12.36 -2.35 10.63
N LYS A 155 -13.08 -2.70 11.71
CA LYS A 155 -13.60 -4.06 11.97
C LYS A 155 -12.49 -5.11 12.10
N ALA A 156 -12.15 -5.77 11.00
CA ALA A 156 -11.29 -6.96 10.94
C ALA A 156 -10.21 -6.83 9.85
N ASN A 157 -9.62 -5.63 9.68
CA ASN A 157 -8.60 -5.35 8.65
C ASN A 157 -7.15 -5.43 9.19
N ASP A 158 -6.97 -6.00 10.37
CA ASP A 158 -5.67 -6.16 11.04
C ASP A 158 -4.65 -6.89 10.16
N TYR A 159 -5.08 -7.95 9.46
CA TYR A 159 -4.23 -8.71 8.53
C TYR A 159 -3.71 -7.84 7.37
N CYS A 160 -4.53 -6.92 6.84
CA CYS A 160 -4.09 -5.97 5.83
C CYS A 160 -3.10 -4.97 6.42
N ASN A 161 -3.42 -4.41 7.59
CA ASN A 161 -2.61 -3.39 8.25
C ASN A 161 -1.19 -3.90 8.51
N VAL A 162 -1.04 -5.12 9.02
CA VAL A 162 0.26 -5.74 9.28
C VAL A 162 1.07 -5.92 7.99
N VAL A 163 0.43 -6.37 6.92
CA VAL A 163 1.11 -6.57 5.62
C VAL A 163 1.54 -5.24 5.02
N LEU A 164 0.68 -4.22 5.06
CA LEU A 164 0.99 -2.88 4.55
C LEU A 164 2.13 -2.24 5.34
N GLN A 165 2.13 -2.38 6.67
CA GLN A 165 3.23 -1.93 7.52
C GLN A 165 4.53 -2.68 7.24
N ALA A 166 4.47 -3.97 6.95
CA ALA A 166 5.67 -4.73 6.57
C ALA A 166 6.26 -4.21 5.25
N PHE A 167 5.42 -3.85 4.28
CA PHE A 167 5.88 -3.32 2.99
C PHE A 167 6.30 -1.85 3.03
N SER A 168 5.67 -1.03 3.88
CA SER A 168 6.03 0.39 4.02
C SER A 168 7.49 0.58 4.46
N HIS A 169 8.06 -0.41 5.17
CA HIS A 169 9.42 -0.40 5.68
C HIS A 169 10.45 -1.09 4.77
N VAL A 170 10.11 -1.42 3.52
CA VAL A 170 11.08 -1.99 2.57
C VAL A 170 11.70 -0.87 1.71
N PRO A 171 12.98 -0.48 1.94
CA PRO A 171 13.60 0.72 1.36
C PRO A 171 13.58 0.81 -0.17
N LYS A 172 13.76 -0.34 -0.85
CA LYS A 172 13.74 -0.39 -2.33
C LYS A 172 12.33 -0.19 -2.89
N HIS A 173 11.31 -0.54 -2.12
CA HIS A 173 9.92 -0.29 -2.50
C HIS A 173 9.51 1.15 -2.23
N GLN A 174 9.98 1.77 -1.14
CA GLN A 174 9.67 3.17 -0.83
C GLN A 174 10.01 4.13 -1.97
N ARG A 175 11.19 3.99 -2.60
CA ARG A 175 11.64 4.92 -3.65
C ARG A 175 10.70 5.06 -4.84
N ASP A 176 10.20 3.94 -5.38
CA ASP A 176 9.39 3.96 -6.61
C ASP A 176 7.88 3.83 -6.31
N LEU A 177 7.49 3.22 -5.18
CA LEU A 177 6.08 3.21 -4.75
C LEU A 177 5.66 4.55 -4.15
N GLN A 178 6.54 5.38 -3.58
CA GLN A 178 6.13 6.73 -3.14
C GLN A 178 5.66 7.62 -4.30
N GLU A 179 6.17 7.41 -5.51
CA GLU A 179 5.69 8.14 -6.70
C GLU A 179 4.33 7.65 -7.21
N THR A 180 3.95 6.38 -6.94
CA THR A 180 2.75 5.76 -7.54
C THR A 180 1.64 5.44 -6.53
N ILE A 181 1.98 5.11 -5.28
CA ILE A 181 1.02 4.75 -4.24
C ILE A 181 1.49 5.30 -2.89
N CYS A 182 0.84 6.38 -2.51
CA CYS A 182 1.04 7.15 -1.31
C CYS A 182 0.65 6.37 -0.04
N PHE A 183 1.41 5.33 0.32
CA PHE A 183 1.09 4.45 1.44
C PHE A 183 1.69 4.90 2.78
N THR A 184 2.66 5.82 2.80
CA THR A 184 3.52 6.03 4.00
C THR A 184 3.35 7.36 4.72
N CYS A 185 2.46 8.21 4.26
CA CYS A 185 2.31 9.58 4.77
C CYS A 185 0.85 10.05 4.87
N VAL A 186 -0.10 9.25 4.37
CA VAL A 186 -1.51 9.59 4.46
C VAL A 186 -2.11 8.76 5.56
N SER A 187 -2.95 9.42 6.35
CA SER A 187 -3.59 8.84 7.51
C SER A 187 -4.19 7.46 7.18
N PRO A 188 -4.13 6.52 8.14
CA PRO A 188 -4.58 5.15 7.97
C PRO A 188 -5.86 4.84 7.21
N ARG A 189 -6.80 5.79 7.09
CA ARG A 189 -8.14 5.52 6.57
C ARG A 189 -8.15 5.46 5.04
N ASN A 190 -7.18 6.08 4.36
CA ASN A 190 -7.11 6.07 2.89
C ASN A 190 -6.73 4.69 2.32
N VAL A 191 -5.92 3.92 3.06
CA VAL A 191 -5.53 2.58 2.64
C VAL A 191 -6.71 1.62 2.69
N THR A 192 -7.61 1.76 3.66
CA THR A 192 -8.85 0.97 3.74
C THR A 192 -9.85 1.29 2.65
N SER A 193 -9.98 2.56 2.25
CA SER A 193 -10.83 2.98 1.13
C SER A 193 -10.25 2.54 -0.22
N SER A 194 -8.92 2.55 -0.38
CA SER A 194 -8.28 1.90 -1.54
C SER A 194 -8.34 0.37 -1.44
N CYS A 195 -8.42 -0.19 -0.23
CA CYS A 195 -8.59 -1.62 -0.02
C CYS A 195 -10.02 -2.11 -0.31
N SER A 196 -11.03 -1.23 -0.23
CA SER A 196 -12.39 -1.53 -0.68
C SER A 196 -12.50 -1.63 -2.22
N MET A 197 -11.53 -1.06 -2.97
CA MET A 197 -11.35 -1.35 -4.40
C MET A 197 -10.90 -2.80 -4.64
N PHE A 198 -10.31 -3.46 -3.63
CA PHE A 198 -9.92 -4.86 -3.70
C PHE A 198 -11.11 -5.74 -3.32
N LYS A 199 -12.10 -5.75 -4.22
CA LYS A 199 -13.36 -6.52 -4.17
C LYS A 199 -13.27 -8.00 -3.74
N LYS A 200 -12.07 -8.57 -3.62
CA LYS A 200 -11.86 -10.00 -3.36
C LYS A 200 -11.67 -10.33 -1.88
N ASN A 201 -11.33 -9.37 -1.03
CA ASN A 201 -11.19 -9.58 0.41
C ASN A 201 -12.14 -8.61 1.12
N GLU A 202 -13.30 -9.11 1.53
CA GLU A 202 -14.27 -8.28 2.24
C GLU A 202 -13.66 -7.78 3.55
N ILE A 203 -13.69 -6.47 3.77
CA ILE A 203 -13.21 -5.82 5.02
C ILE A 203 -14.03 -6.29 6.25
N THR A 204 -15.12 -7.02 6.02
CA THR A 204 -16.04 -7.54 7.03
C THR A 204 -15.57 -8.84 7.68
N GLU A 205 -14.71 -9.64 7.03
CA GLU A 205 -14.23 -10.91 7.58
C GLU A 205 -12.70 -10.93 7.71
N GLN A 206 -12.23 -11.45 8.84
CA GLN A 206 -10.81 -11.64 9.07
C GLN A 206 -10.29 -12.73 8.14
N SER A 207 -9.16 -12.48 7.46
CA SER A 207 -8.52 -13.45 6.57
C SER A 207 -7.06 -13.66 6.94
N ASP A 208 -6.47 -14.75 6.46
CA ASP A 208 -5.04 -15.00 6.65
C ASP A 208 -4.19 -13.94 5.94
N ALA A 209 -3.27 -13.33 6.69
CA ALA A 209 -2.32 -12.35 6.15
C ALA A 209 -1.50 -12.88 4.97
N LEU A 210 -1.24 -14.20 4.90
CA LEU A 210 -0.54 -14.81 3.77
C LEU A 210 -1.36 -14.77 2.48
N ASN A 211 -2.67 -15.00 2.57
CA ASN A 211 -3.55 -14.97 1.41
C ASN A 211 -3.61 -13.54 0.86
N PHE A 212 -3.74 -12.55 1.75
CA PHE A 212 -3.66 -11.15 1.39
C PHE A 212 -2.30 -10.78 0.79
N LEU A 213 -1.19 -11.18 1.42
CA LEU A 213 0.18 -10.94 0.94
C LEU A 213 0.40 -11.50 -0.47
N SER A 214 0.00 -12.75 -0.70
CA SER A 214 0.15 -13.42 -2.00
C SER A 214 -0.67 -12.72 -3.08
N TRP A 215 -1.91 -12.35 -2.75
CA TRP A 215 -2.76 -11.59 -3.65
C TRP A 215 -2.21 -10.18 -3.90
N PHE A 216 -1.71 -9.49 -2.87
CA PHE A 216 -1.19 -8.13 -2.94
C PHE A 216 0.05 -8.06 -3.84
N LEU A 217 1.00 -8.97 -3.66
CA LEU A 217 2.20 -9.04 -4.50
C LEU A 217 1.87 -9.31 -5.97
N ASN A 218 0.91 -10.20 -6.24
CA ASN A 218 0.46 -10.51 -7.60
C ASN A 218 -0.31 -9.34 -8.24
N SER A 219 -1.12 -8.64 -7.44
CA SER A 219 -1.85 -7.45 -7.88
C SER A 219 -0.89 -6.30 -8.18
N LEU A 220 0.12 -6.06 -7.33
CA LEU A 220 1.17 -5.08 -7.60
C LEU A 220 1.98 -5.42 -8.85
N HIS A 221 2.31 -6.70 -9.03
CA HIS A 221 3.00 -7.15 -10.25
C HIS A 221 2.17 -6.84 -11.51
N THR A 222 0.85 -7.05 -11.45
CA THR A 222 -0.07 -6.80 -12.56
C THR A 222 -0.26 -5.30 -12.81
N ALA A 223 -0.46 -4.51 -11.75
CA ALA A 223 -0.68 -3.07 -11.83
C ALA A 223 0.53 -2.31 -12.38
N LEU A 224 1.75 -2.80 -12.12
CA LEU A 224 3.00 -2.25 -12.65
C LEU A 224 3.32 -2.75 -14.07
N ASN A 225 2.31 -3.18 -14.84
CA ASN A 225 2.45 -3.72 -16.20
C ASN A 225 3.45 -4.89 -16.32
N GLY A 226 3.55 -5.71 -15.28
CA GLY A 226 4.33 -6.93 -15.30
C GLY A 226 3.75 -7.97 -16.26
N THR A 227 4.49 -8.30 -17.32
CA THR A 227 4.25 -9.51 -18.12
C THR A 227 5.11 -10.65 -17.58
N LYS A 228 4.80 -11.92 -17.92
CA LYS A 228 5.60 -13.10 -17.51
C LYS A 228 7.12 -12.96 -17.77
N LYS A 229 7.53 -12.08 -18.70
CA LYS A 229 8.93 -11.81 -19.07
C LYS A 229 9.49 -10.50 -18.50
N ASN A 230 8.68 -9.51 -18.13
CA ASN A 230 9.18 -8.23 -17.64
C ASN A 230 9.39 -8.25 -16.12
N SER A 231 10.63 -8.00 -15.71
CA SER A 231 11.00 -7.92 -14.30
C SER A 231 10.42 -6.65 -13.65
N THR A 232 9.37 -6.80 -12.87
CA THR A 232 8.86 -5.72 -12.01
C THR A 232 9.75 -5.52 -10.79
N ILE A 233 9.59 -4.40 -10.09
CA ILE A 233 10.25 -4.15 -8.80
C ILE A 233 9.98 -5.28 -7.79
N VAL A 234 8.75 -5.81 -7.77
CA VAL A 234 8.37 -6.95 -6.92
C VAL A 234 9.22 -8.18 -7.28
N SER A 235 9.37 -8.46 -8.57
CA SER A 235 10.19 -9.57 -9.05
C SER A 235 11.68 -9.37 -8.77
N LYS A 236 12.21 -8.14 -8.83
CA LYS A 236 13.62 -7.86 -8.52
C LYS A 236 13.92 -7.91 -7.03
N THR A 237 12.93 -7.59 -6.20
CA THR A 237 13.12 -7.40 -4.76
C THR A 237 12.85 -8.67 -3.97
N PHE A 238 11.78 -9.41 -4.30
CA PHE A 238 11.30 -10.57 -3.52
C PHE A 238 11.40 -11.92 -4.23
N ARG A 239 11.65 -11.97 -5.55
CA ARG A 239 11.70 -13.27 -6.26
C ARG A 239 13.02 -13.97 -6.00
N GLY A 240 12.94 -15.14 -5.39
CA GLY A 240 14.02 -16.12 -5.32
C GLY A 240 13.79 -17.28 -6.29
N SER A 241 14.83 -18.08 -6.49
CA SER A 241 14.79 -19.31 -7.28
C SER A 241 15.20 -20.50 -6.41
N MET A 242 14.49 -21.61 -6.55
CA MET A 242 14.80 -22.88 -5.89
C MET A 242 14.65 -24.06 -6.86
N LYS A 243 15.48 -25.07 -6.68
CA LYS A 243 15.34 -26.38 -7.32
C LYS A 243 14.48 -27.27 -6.43
N LEU A 244 13.47 -27.86 -7.04
CA LEU A 244 12.64 -28.88 -6.44
C LEU A 244 13.09 -30.22 -6.99
N PHE A 245 13.57 -31.08 -6.10
CA PHE A 245 13.80 -32.48 -6.42
C PHE A 245 12.63 -33.30 -5.88
N SER A 246 12.00 -34.10 -6.75
CA SER A 246 10.87 -34.93 -6.39
C SER A 246 11.13 -36.37 -6.83
N ARG A 247 10.92 -37.31 -5.91
CA ARG A 247 10.97 -38.75 -6.21
C ARG A 247 9.78 -39.45 -5.62
N LYS A 248 9.20 -40.39 -6.35
CA LYS A 248 8.08 -41.21 -5.85
C LYS A 248 8.60 -42.27 -4.88
N VAL A 249 7.95 -42.43 -3.74
CA VAL A 249 8.27 -43.45 -2.73
C VAL A 249 7.73 -44.79 -3.20
N ILE A 250 8.57 -45.82 -3.11
CA ILE A 250 8.15 -47.19 -3.40
C ILE A 250 7.30 -47.71 -2.23
N PRO A 251 6.09 -48.26 -2.48
CA PRO A 251 5.26 -48.82 -1.43
C PRO A 251 5.97 -49.91 -0.63
N ILE A 252 5.82 -49.87 0.71
CA ILE A 252 6.52 -50.76 1.65
C ILE A 252 6.12 -52.23 1.45
N ASN A 253 4.87 -52.48 1.03
CA ASN A 253 4.24 -53.80 0.92
C ASN A 253 4.77 -54.70 -0.21
N LYS A 254 5.74 -54.24 -1.01
CA LYS A 254 6.31 -55.00 -2.14
C LYS A 254 7.53 -55.82 -1.76
N SER A 255 7.70 -56.96 -2.42
CA SER A 255 8.87 -57.85 -2.25
C SER A 255 10.16 -57.13 -2.66
N ILE A 256 11.31 -57.61 -2.17
CA ILE A 256 12.63 -57.01 -2.43
C ILE A 256 12.92 -56.96 -3.94
N ASP A 257 12.57 -58.01 -4.68
CA ASP A 257 12.76 -58.08 -6.13
C ASP A 257 11.87 -57.09 -6.89
N GLU A 258 10.62 -56.92 -6.44
CA GLU A 258 9.71 -55.93 -7.02
C GLU A 258 10.16 -54.51 -6.72
N LYS A 259 10.76 -54.25 -5.54
CA LYS A 259 11.35 -52.95 -5.21
C LYS A 259 12.51 -52.62 -6.14
N LEU A 260 13.40 -53.57 -6.40
CA LEU A 260 14.52 -53.41 -7.32
C LEU A 260 14.05 -53.10 -8.75
N GLN A 261 13.03 -53.81 -9.23
CA GLN A 261 12.44 -53.53 -10.55
C GLN A 261 11.77 -52.15 -10.63
N LEU A 262 11.15 -51.68 -9.54
CA LEU A 262 10.51 -50.36 -9.50
C LEU A 262 11.53 -49.23 -9.42
N MET A 263 12.68 -49.41 -8.76
CA MET A 263 13.77 -48.41 -8.72
C MET A 263 14.34 -48.12 -10.12
N LEU A 264 14.29 -49.08 -11.04
CA LEU A 264 14.78 -48.92 -12.40
C LEU A 264 13.82 -48.12 -13.29
N LYS A 265 12.53 -48.07 -12.94
CA LYS A 265 11.53 -47.32 -13.71
C LYS A 265 11.74 -45.82 -13.56
N GLU A 266 11.57 -45.09 -14.66
CA GLU A 266 11.76 -43.64 -14.72
C GLU A 266 10.85 -42.86 -13.76
N GLU A 267 9.68 -43.40 -13.42
CA GLU A 267 8.75 -42.82 -12.44
C GLU A 267 9.32 -42.71 -11.01
N TYR A 268 10.31 -43.53 -10.67
CA TYR A 268 10.93 -43.55 -9.33
C TYR A 268 12.30 -42.88 -9.32
N LYS A 269 12.77 -42.39 -10.49
CA LYS A 269 13.97 -41.56 -10.57
C LYS A 269 13.68 -40.15 -10.07
N GLU A 270 14.71 -39.48 -9.61
CA GLU A 270 14.61 -38.11 -9.10
C GLU A 270 14.40 -37.14 -10.27
N THR A 271 13.29 -36.40 -10.26
CA THR A 271 13.06 -35.30 -11.20
C THR A 271 13.52 -33.99 -10.58
N CYS A 272 14.13 -33.13 -11.39
CA CYS A 272 14.58 -31.80 -10.98
C CYS A 272 13.78 -30.73 -11.75
N GLU A 273 13.07 -29.89 -11.01
CA GLU A 273 12.30 -28.77 -11.56
C GLU A 273 12.79 -27.45 -10.95
N GLU A 274 13.03 -26.44 -11.78
CA GLU A 274 13.34 -25.09 -11.30
C GLU A 274 12.05 -24.31 -11.07
N SER A 275 11.88 -23.83 -9.84
CA SER A 275 10.70 -23.06 -9.42
C SER A 275 11.13 -21.73 -8.79
N GLN A 276 10.27 -20.73 -8.90
CA GLN A 276 10.51 -19.41 -8.33
C GLN A 276 9.53 -19.17 -7.19
N PHE A 277 10.00 -18.48 -6.15
CA PHE A 277 9.21 -18.20 -4.97
C PHE A 277 9.27 -16.71 -4.61
N LEU A 278 8.20 -16.21 -3.99
CA LEU A 278 8.14 -14.87 -3.41
C LEU A 278 8.35 -14.90 -1.89
N TYR A 279 8.02 -16.02 -1.25
CA TYR A 279 8.16 -16.26 0.17
C TYR A 279 8.48 -17.73 0.42
N LEU A 280 9.15 -18.03 1.54
CA LEU A 280 9.44 -19.39 1.96
C LEU A 280 8.49 -19.82 3.08
N THR A 281 7.84 -20.96 2.90
CA THR A 281 6.98 -21.55 3.93
C THR A 281 7.78 -22.48 4.85
N LEU A 282 7.92 -22.05 6.10
CA LEU A 282 8.49 -22.78 7.21
C LEU A 282 7.38 -23.57 7.91
N ASP A 283 7.47 -24.90 7.84
CA ASP A 283 6.52 -25.79 8.48
C ASP A 283 6.96 -26.05 9.91
N LEU A 284 6.16 -25.64 10.90
CA LEU A 284 6.44 -25.97 12.29
C LEU A 284 6.27 -27.48 12.53
N PRO A 285 7.09 -28.09 13.41
CA PRO A 285 6.84 -29.46 13.85
C PRO A 285 5.50 -29.54 14.59
N PRO A 286 4.81 -30.70 14.54
CA PRO A 286 3.55 -30.88 15.27
C PRO A 286 3.79 -30.65 16.77
N GLN A 287 2.82 -30.01 17.43
CA GLN A 287 2.91 -29.79 18.87
C GLN A 287 2.99 -31.16 19.58
N PRO A 288 3.92 -31.34 20.54
CA PRO A 288 3.94 -32.55 21.34
C PRO A 288 2.58 -32.72 22.05
N LEU A 289 1.94 -33.86 21.82
CA LEU A 289 0.60 -34.16 22.35
C LEU A 289 0.61 -34.36 23.87
N PHE A 290 1.78 -34.66 24.44
CA PHE A 290 1.97 -34.89 25.88
C PHE A 290 2.66 -33.69 26.51
N LYS A 291 2.12 -33.22 27.63
CA LYS A 291 2.74 -32.21 28.49
C LYS A 291 3.69 -32.95 29.43
N ASP A 292 4.91 -32.47 29.60
CA ASP A 292 5.82 -33.00 30.64
C ASP A 292 5.18 -32.86 32.03
N GLU A 293 5.53 -33.77 32.96
CA GLU A 293 4.98 -33.82 34.32
C GLU A 293 5.28 -32.54 35.14
N MET A 294 6.31 -31.79 34.75
CA MET A 294 6.76 -30.55 35.37
C MET A 294 6.08 -29.34 34.73
N ARG A 295 4.83 -29.06 35.12
CA ARG A 295 3.99 -27.95 34.63
C ARG A 295 4.59 -26.54 34.84
N GLU A 296 5.61 -26.17 34.08
CA GLU A 296 5.99 -24.76 33.87
C GLU A 296 5.90 -24.45 32.37
N ASN A 297 4.88 -23.68 31.98
CA ASN A 297 4.70 -23.01 30.67
C ASN A 297 5.67 -23.40 29.53
N ILE A 298 5.54 -24.61 29.00
CA ILE A 298 6.39 -25.09 27.91
C ILE A 298 5.79 -24.62 26.57
N ILE A 299 5.94 -23.34 26.24
CA ILE A 299 5.75 -22.90 24.85
C ILE A 299 6.86 -23.58 24.04
N PRO A 300 6.54 -24.46 23.07
CA PRO A 300 7.56 -25.19 22.33
C PRO A 300 8.42 -24.20 21.54
N GLN A 301 9.73 -24.21 21.79
CA GLN A 301 10.70 -23.37 21.09
C GLN A 301 11.37 -24.19 19.99
N VAL A 302 11.38 -23.65 18.77
CA VAL A 302 12.03 -24.28 17.62
C VAL A 302 12.98 -23.25 17.00
N PRO A 303 14.28 -23.54 16.94
CA PRO A 303 15.23 -22.66 16.27
C PRO A 303 14.92 -22.51 14.77
N ILE A 304 15.08 -21.29 14.25
CA ILE A 304 14.74 -20.99 12.84
C ILE A 304 15.62 -21.76 11.85
N TYR A 305 16.88 -22.04 12.19
CA TYR A 305 17.79 -22.80 11.33
C TYR A 305 17.29 -24.24 11.10
N SER A 306 16.62 -24.85 12.08
CA SER A 306 16.02 -26.17 11.95
C SER A 306 14.87 -26.18 10.94
N LEU A 307 14.12 -25.08 10.87
CA LEU A 307 13.05 -24.91 9.88
C LEU A 307 13.62 -24.63 8.48
N LEU A 308 14.73 -23.87 8.41
CA LEU A 308 15.43 -23.57 7.16
C LEU A 308 16.21 -24.77 6.59
N ALA A 309 16.53 -25.77 7.42
CA ALA A 309 17.14 -27.01 6.97
C ALA A 309 16.33 -27.71 5.86
N LYS A 310 15.01 -27.48 5.78
CA LYS A 310 14.16 -27.93 4.66
C LYS A 310 14.70 -27.51 3.27
N PHE A 311 15.44 -26.41 3.19
CA PHE A 311 15.90 -25.79 1.94
C PHE A 311 17.39 -25.99 1.65
N ASN A 312 18.08 -26.85 2.40
CA ASN A 312 19.51 -27.09 2.27
C ASN A 312 19.90 -28.10 1.17
N GLY A 313 18.93 -28.66 0.43
CA GLY A 313 19.18 -29.69 -0.57
C GLY A 313 19.57 -31.07 0.00
N VAL A 314 19.46 -31.30 1.30
CA VAL A 314 19.75 -32.58 1.99
C VAL A 314 18.50 -33.14 2.65
N THR A 315 17.72 -32.29 3.32
CA THR A 315 16.53 -32.73 4.05
C THR A 315 15.41 -33.08 3.08
N GLU A 316 15.00 -34.35 3.11
CA GLU A 316 13.86 -34.83 2.35
C GLU A 316 12.59 -34.83 3.20
N LYS A 317 11.47 -34.40 2.60
CA LYS A 317 10.16 -34.38 3.26
C LYS A 317 9.17 -35.24 2.47
N GLU A 318 8.47 -36.12 3.19
CA GLU A 318 7.42 -36.95 2.61
C GLU A 318 6.13 -36.13 2.43
N TYR A 319 5.62 -36.12 1.20
CA TYR A 319 4.32 -35.56 0.83
C TYR A 319 3.41 -36.70 0.41
N LYS A 320 2.40 -36.98 1.25
CA LYS A 320 1.41 -38.03 0.99
C LYS A 320 0.25 -37.46 0.17
N THR A 321 -0.01 -38.09 -0.96
CA THR A 321 -1.23 -37.92 -1.78
C THR A 321 -2.12 -39.15 -1.55
N TYR A 322 -3.40 -39.09 -1.94
CA TYR A 322 -4.38 -40.17 -1.75
C TYR A 322 -3.93 -41.55 -2.26
N LYS A 323 -3.02 -41.61 -3.25
CA LYS A 323 -2.52 -42.87 -3.84
C LYS A 323 -1.01 -43.06 -3.75
N ASP A 324 -0.25 -41.97 -3.70
CA ASP A 324 1.19 -41.97 -3.86
C ASP A 324 1.86 -41.09 -2.79
N SER A 325 3.02 -41.53 -2.30
CA SER A 325 3.87 -40.72 -1.43
C SER A 325 5.08 -40.25 -2.24
N HIS A 326 5.40 -38.96 -2.16
CA HIS A 326 6.55 -38.36 -2.85
C HIS A 326 7.53 -37.82 -1.81
N MET A 327 8.82 -38.12 -1.96
CA MET A 327 9.86 -37.42 -1.22
C MET A 327 10.26 -36.20 -2.03
N LYS A 328 10.12 -35.02 -1.40
CA LYS A 328 10.53 -33.75 -1.98
C LYS A 328 11.70 -33.18 -1.22
N ARG A 329 12.66 -32.65 -1.94
CA ARG A 329 13.86 -32.00 -1.44
C ARG A 329 13.98 -30.64 -2.11
N PHE A 330 14.26 -29.61 -1.33
CA PHE A 330 14.29 -28.23 -1.81
C PHE A 330 15.70 -27.69 -1.66
N GLU A 331 16.21 -27.04 -2.70
CA GLU A 331 17.52 -26.39 -2.71
C GLU A 331 17.38 -24.96 -3.23
N ILE A 332 17.77 -23.96 -2.45
CA ILE A 332 17.72 -22.57 -2.90
C ILE A 332 18.91 -22.30 -3.81
N THR A 333 18.65 -21.85 -5.04
CA THR A 333 19.69 -21.49 -6.01
C THR A 333 20.01 -20.00 -6.01
N THR A 334 19.01 -19.15 -5.74
CA THR A 334 19.19 -17.69 -5.78
C THR A 334 18.33 -17.04 -4.69
N LEU A 335 18.97 -16.20 -3.87
CA LEU A 335 18.31 -15.46 -2.80
C LEU A 335 17.84 -14.08 -3.29
N PRO A 336 16.62 -13.64 -2.91
CA PRO A 336 16.15 -12.29 -3.19
C PRO A 336 16.86 -11.25 -2.32
N THR A 337 16.71 -9.95 -2.65
CA THR A 337 17.23 -8.87 -1.78
C THR A 337 16.52 -8.89 -0.41
N TYR A 338 15.21 -9.12 -0.42
CA TYR A 338 14.40 -9.25 0.79
C TYR A 338 13.73 -10.62 0.79
N LEU A 339 14.00 -11.40 1.84
CA LEU A 339 13.46 -12.75 2.00
C LEU A 339 12.27 -12.72 2.95
N ILE A 340 11.10 -13.13 2.46
CA ILE A 340 9.91 -13.26 3.28
C ILE A 340 9.83 -14.70 3.80
N LEU A 341 9.80 -14.85 5.13
CA LEU A 341 9.63 -16.13 5.80
C LEU A 341 8.21 -16.22 6.38
N TYR A 342 7.42 -17.17 5.88
CA TYR A 342 6.10 -17.48 6.40
C TYR A 342 6.17 -18.70 7.31
N ILE A 343 5.85 -18.52 8.59
CA ILE A 343 5.79 -19.63 9.55
C ILE A 343 4.35 -20.16 9.57
N LYS A 344 4.16 -21.38 9.09
CA LYS A 344 2.84 -22.03 9.03
C LYS A 344 2.42 -22.47 10.43
N ARG A 345 1.62 -21.63 11.09
CA ARG A 345 1.04 -21.89 12.43
C ARG A 345 -0.32 -22.58 12.38
N PHE A 346 -1.10 -22.31 11.35
CA PHE A 346 -2.45 -22.85 11.22
C PHE A 346 -2.46 -24.05 10.28
N THR A 347 -2.94 -25.18 10.79
CA THR A 347 -3.29 -26.38 10.00
C THR A 347 -4.75 -26.70 10.26
N LYS A 348 -5.55 -26.82 9.20
CA LYS A 348 -6.89 -27.40 9.32
C LYS A 348 -6.70 -28.90 9.56
N ASN A 349 -7.15 -29.37 10.72
CA ASN A 349 -7.13 -30.78 11.10
C ASN A 349 -8.33 -31.52 10.54
#